data_AF-A0AAD9DPL2-F1
#
_entry.id   AF-A0AAD9DPL2-F1
#
_cell.length_a   1.000
_cell.length_b   1.000
_cell.length_c   1.000
_cell.angle_alpha   90.00
_cell.angle_beta   90.00
_cell.angle_gamma   90.00
#
_symmetry.space_group_name_H-M   'P 1'
#
loop_
_entity.id
_entity.type
_entity.pdbx_description
1 polymer ?
#
loop_
_entity_poly.entity_id
_entity_poly.type
_entity_poly.pdbx_seq_one_letter_code
_entity_poly.pdbx_strand_id
1 'polypeptide(L)'
;ARGDVFDLSEEEPLAEVNTTSSLTINPYTTTHALPPNTEAVTCSGQPFDAFLQLKNESIYAFRGEYTFELDEKTVMPGSPKLIKDVWGISGPIDAAFTRLNCEGKTYLFKGNQYWRFNDNVLDEDYPRNISVGFEGIPNNIDAAFALPAPSHLGKEKVYFFKDDKYYYYEFKHQPSHAECFGMTKSSPSVLFTSYTNLYCDCDWADLFALIFQG
;
A
#
# COMPACT_ATOMS: atom_id res chain seq x y z
N ALA A 1 43.34 25.12 65.43
CA ALA A 1 43.40 23.69 65.77
C ALA A 1 43.76 22.93 64.50
N ARG A 2 44.88 22.17 64.55
CA ARG A 2 45.29 21.06 63.65
C ARG A 2 45.24 21.34 62.14
N GLY A 3 46.34 21.45 61.39
CA GLY A 3 47.54 20.59 61.34
C GLY A 3 47.19 19.23 60.70
N ASP A 4 47.96 18.56 59.85
CA ASP A 4 49.18 18.78 59.05
C ASP A 4 49.39 17.42 58.31
N VAL A 5 50.30 17.40 57.33
CA VAL A 5 51.16 16.27 56.89
C VAL A 5 50.93 15.67 55.48
N PHE A 6 52.06 15.73 54.77
CA PHE A 6 52.49 15.36 53.42
C PHE A 6 52.90 13.87 53.28
N ASP A 7 53.04 13.37 52.04
CA ASP A 7 54.30 12.83 51.42
C ASP A 7 54.00 12.41 49.96
N LEU A 8 54.65 12.93 48.90
CA LEU A 8 55.97 12.60 48.30
C LEU A 8 56.19 11.08 48.19
N SER A 9 56.45 10.46 47.04
CA SER A 9 57.56 10.71 46.11
C SER A 9 57.50 9.70 44.94
N GLU A 10 58.00 10.15 43.78
CA GLU A 10 58.85 9.45 42.79
C GLU A 10 58.53 8.02 42.32
N GLU A 11 58.24 7.87 41.01
CA GLU A 11 59.28 7.49 40.04
C GLU A 11 58.88 7.87 38.61
N GLU A 12 59.92 8.07 37.80
CA GLU A 12 59.99 8.89 36.59
C GLU A 12 60.03 7.98 35.31
N PRO A 13 60.41 8.41 34.08
CA PRO A 13 59.51 8.34 32.92
C PRO A 13 60.10 7.65 31.65
N LEU A 14 59.40 7.83 30.52
CA LEU A 14 59.82 7.79 29.10
C LEU A 14 60.08 6.43 28.40
N ALA A 15 59.43 6.23 27.24
CA ALA A 15 60.11 6.06 25.95
C ALA A 15 59.11 5.91 24.78
N GLU A 16 59.31 6.71 23.73
CA GLU A 16 58.78 6.50 22.38
C GLU A 16 59.39 5.24 21.74
N VAL A 17 58.61 4.43 21.01
CA VAL A 17 59.14 3.56 19.95
C VAL A 17 58.15 3.46 18.78
N ASN A 18 58.51 4.10 17.67
CA ASN A 18 58.11 3.77 16.30
C ASN A 18 58.41 2.30 16.02
N THR A 19 57.44 1.47 15.59
CA THR A 19 57.69 0.53 14.47
C THR A 19 56.40 -0.02 13.87
N THR A 20 56.33 0.12 12.54
CA THR A 20 55.56 -0.63 11.56
C THR A 20 55.22 -2.07 11.99
N SER A 21 53.95 -2.47 11.94
CA SER A 21 53.61 -3.89 11.86
C SER A 21 52.38 -4.13 10.97
N SER A 22 52.68 -4.79 9.87
CA SER A 22 51.86 -5.51 8.89
C SER A 22 50.34 -5.61 9.11
N LEU A 23 49.60 -5.25 8.05
CA LEU A 23 48.25 -5.75 7.78
C LEU A 23 48.26 -7.28 7.70
N THR A 24 47.81 -7.96 8.75
CA THR A 24 47.38 -9.36 8.66
C THR A 24 45.89 -9.38 8.35
N ILE A 25 45.57 -9.64 7.08
CA ILE A 25 44.22 -9.95 6.63
C ILE A 25 43.85 -11.31 7.23
N ASN A 26 42.96 -11.33 8.23
CA ASN A 26 42.29 -12.55 8.65
C ASN A 26 41.07 -12.78 7.73
N PRO A 27 41.03 -13.84 6.91
CA PRO A 27 39.97 -14.06 5.95
C PRO A 27 38.78 -14.82 6.57
N TYR A 28 38.39 -14.53 7.82
CA TYR A 28 37.20 -15.12 8.42
C TYR A 28 36.59 -14.18 9.46
N THR A 29 36.02 -13.07 9.01
CA THR A 29 34.98 -12.38 9.78
C THR A 29 33.73 -12.37 8.90
N THR A 30 32.98 -13.47 8.94
CA THR A 30 31.61 -13.46 8.42
C THR A 30 30.80 -12.63 9.39
N THR A 31 30.63 -11.35 9.04
CA THR A 31 29.55 -10.51 9.55
C THR A 31 28.27 -11.35 9.45
N HIS A 32 27.64 -11.66 10.58
CA HIS A 32 26.30 -12.23 10.60
C HIS A 32 25.36 -11.12 10.07
N ALA A 33 25.26 -11.01 8.75
CA ALA A 33 24.20 -10.26 8.11
C ALA A 33 22.89 -10.89 8.57
N LEU A 34 21.98 -10.07 9.11
CA LEU A 34 20.57 -10.44 9.24
C LEU A 34 20.14 -11.12 7.92
N PRO A 35 19.42 -12.25 7.95
CA PRO A 35 18.95 -12.88 6.72
C PRO A 35 18.21 -11.81 5.90
N PRO A 36 18.39 -11.75 4.57
CA PRO A 36 17.62 -10.84 3.73
C PRO A 36 16.15 -11.08 4.06
N ASN A 37 15.44 -10.01 4.45
CA ASN A 37 14.05 -10.11 4.87
C ASN A 37 13.29 -10.88 3.78
N THR A 38 12.87 -12.11 4.08
CA THR A 38 12.31 -13.03 3.09
C THR A 38 11.00 -12.49 2.51
N GLU A 39 10.33 -11.60 3.25
CA GLU A 39 9.13 -10.88 2.80
C GLU A 39 9.42 -9.91 1.66
N ALA A 40 10.61 -9.30 1.64
CA ALA A 40 11.04 -8.35 0.61
C ALA A 40 11.45 -9.04 -0.71
N VAL A 41 11.65 -10.36 -0.71
CA VAL A 41 11.97 -11.09 -1.94
C VAL A 41 10.70 -11.30 -2.75
N THR A 42 10.64 -10.74 -3.96
CA THR A 42 9.47 -10.75 -4.85
C THR A 42 8.90 -12.15 -5.06
N CYS A 43 9.72 -13.08 -5.56
CA CYS A 43 9.33 -14.47 -5.84
C CYS A 43 9.78 -15.41 -4.72
N SER A 44 9.58 -15.04 -3.45
CA SER A 44 9.99 -15.83 -2.29
C SER A 44 9.14 -17.09 -2.04
N GLY A 45 8.00 -17.21 -2.73
CA GLY A 45 7.00 -18.25 -2.47
C GLY A 45 6.12 -18.00 -1.24
N GLN A 46 6.34 -16.90 -0.53
CA GLN A 46 5.47 -16.48 0.58
C GLN A 46 4.13 -15.96 0.05
N PRO A 47 3.01 -16.14 0.79
CA PRO A 47 1.74 -15.55 0.42
C PRO A 47 1.81 -14.02 0.46
N PHE A 48 0.88 -13.36 -0.23
CA PHE A 48 0.64 -11.92 -0.09
C PHE A 48 -0.53 -11.72 0.89
N ASP A 49 -0.49 -10.61 1.61
CA ASP A 49 -1.51 -10.25 2.58
C ASP A 49 -2.72 -9.62 1.89
N ALA A 50 -2.49 -8.76 0.90
CA ALA A 50 -3.56 -8.09 0.15
C ALA A 50 -3.14 -7.74 -1.28
N PHE A 51 -4.14 -7.53 -2.14
CA PHE A 51 -3.99 -7.02 -3.50
C PHE A 51 -4.86 -5.80 -3.71
N LEU A 52 -4.39 -4.88 -4.54
CA LEU A 52 -5.07 -3.65 -4.87
C LEU A 52 -4.87 -3.32 -6.34
N GLN A 53 -5.95 -3.04 -7.05
CA GLN A 53 -5.87 -2.41 -8.37
C GLN A 53 -6.35 -0.97 -8.25
N LEU A 54 -5.53 -0.02 -8.66
CA LEU A 54 -5.87 1.40 -8.66
C LEU A 54 -6.67 1.78 -9.91
N LYS A 55 -7.34 2.93 -9.86
CA LYS A 55 -8.16 3.43 -10.98
C LYS A 55 -7.36 3.74 -12.25
N ASN A 56 -6.03 3.86 -12.14
CA ASN A 56 -5.08 4.02 -13.24
C ASN A 56 -4.50 2.67 -13.74
N GLU A 57 -5.13 1.55 -13.37
CA GLU A 57 -4.75 0.16 -13.68
C GLU A 57 -3.50 -0.38 -12.97
N SER A 58 -2.74 0.45 -12.26
CA SER A 58 -1.59 -0.03 -11.48
C SER A 58 -2.03 -1.06 -10.43
N ILE A 59 -1.33 -2.19 -10.38
CA ILE A 59 -1.59 -3.25 -9.41
C ILE A 59 -0.54 -3.21 -8.31
N TYR A 60 -0.98 -3.24 -7.06
CA TYR A 60 -0.14 -3.32 -5.88
C TYR A 60 -0.42 -4.62 -5.13
N ALA A 61 0.64 -5.32 -4.74
CA ALA A 61 0.56 -6.45 -3.82
C ALA A 61 1.25 -6.09 -2.50
N PHE A 62 0.69 -6.53 -1.38
CA PHE A 62 1.21 -6.22 -0.04
C PHE A 62 1.70 -7.49 0.65
N ARG A 63 2.87 -7.41 1.29
CA ARG A 63 3.40 -8.50 2.13
C ARG A 63 4.25 -7.92 3.26
N GLY A 64 3.87 -8.18 4.50
CA GLY A 64 4.53 -7.63 5.68
C GLY A 64 4.57 -6.10 5.63
N GLU A 65 5.76 -5.52 5.75
CA GLU A 65 5.95 -4.06 5.66
C GLU A 65 6.17 -3.54 4.23
N TYR A 66 6.04 -4.40 3.22
CA TYR A 66 6.39 -4.08 1.83
C TYR A 66 5.19 -4.06 0.89
N THR A 67 5.28 -3.18 -0.10
CA THR A 67 4.37 -3.11 -1.24
C THR A 67 5.16 -3.33 -2.53
N PHE A 68 4.57 -4.10 -3.44
CA PHE A 68 5.13 -4.48 -4.72
C PHE A 68 4.24 -3.87 -5.80
N GLU A 69 4.81 -3.00 -6.61
CA GLU A 69 4.13 -2.43 -7.77
C GLU A 69 4.30 -3.38 -8.95
N LEU A 70 3.20 -3.85 -9.52
CA LEU A 70 3.13 -4.86 -10.56
C LEU A 70 2.64 -4.23 -11.87
N ASP A 71 3.28 -4.62 -12.96
CA ASP A 71 2.83 -4.41 -14.34
C ASP A 71 2.32 -5.74 -14.92
N GLU A 72 1.72 -5.74 -16.12
CA GLU A 72 1.11 -6.92 -16.75
C GLU A 72 2.03 -8.16 -16.77
N LYS A 73 3.34 -7.95 -16.89
CA LYS A 73 4.32 -9.03 -17.11
C LYS A 73 5.41 -9.10 -16.05
N THR A 74 5.67 -8.03 -15.32
CA THR A 74 6.84 -7.91 -14.45
C THR A 74 6.55 -7.05 -13.23
N VAL A 75 7.36 -7.22 -12.18
CA VAL A 75 7.40 -6.31 -11.05
C VAL A 75 8.17 -5.05 -11.45
N MET A 76 7.61 -3.88 -11.13
CA MET A 76 8.17 -2.60 -11.54
C MET A 76 9.54 -2.36 -10.88
N PRO A 77 10.52 -1.78 -11.61
CA PRO A 77 11.81 -1.43 -11.06
C PRO A 77 11.68 -0.56 -9.80
N GLY A 78 12.42 -0.90 -8.75
CA GLY A 78 12.36 -0.20 -7.46
C GLY A 78 11.37 -0.79 -6.45
N SER A 79 10.76 -1.94 -6.74
CA SER A 79 10.04 -2.77 -5.75
C SER A 79 10.96 -3.85 -5.14
N PRO A 80 10.73 -4.27 -3.88
CA PRO A 80 9.70 -3.77 -2.97
C PRO A 80 10.01 -2.38 -2.40
N LYS A 81 8.96 -1.62 -2.11
CA LYS A 81 9.02 -0.36 -1.35
C LYS A 81 8.36 -0.57 0.01
N LEU A 82 8.72 0.25 1.01
CA LEU A 82 8.01 0.21 2.29
C LEU A 82 6.59 0.76 2.11
N ILE A 83 5.61 0.11 2.74
CA ILE A 83 4.22 0.58 2.75
C ILE A 83 4.15 1.98 3.35
N LYS A 84 4.95 2.24 4.38
CA LYS A 84 5.04 3.55 5.02
C LYS A 84 5.48 4.67 4.07
N ASP A 85 6.39 4.37 3.15
CA ASP A 85 6.93 5.37 2.23
C ASP A 85 5.95 5.68 1.09
N VAL A 86 5.18 4.68 0.64
CA VAL A 86 4.22 4.82 -0.48
C VAL A 86 2.86 5.30 0.00
N TRP A 87 2.35 4.73 1.09
CA TRP A 87 0.97 4.90 1.56
C TRP A 87 0.87 5.68 2.87
N GLY A 88 1.99 6.01 3.52
CA GLY A 88 2.00 6.74 4.79
C GLY A 88 1.49 5.93 5.99
N ILE A 89 1.31 4.61 5.84
CA ILE A 89 0.77 3.72 6.87
C ILE A 89 1.70 2.53 7.14
N SER A 90 1.55 1.89 8.30
CA SER A 90 2.34 0.69 8.65
C SER A 90 1.66 -0.58 8.16
N GLY A 91 2.47 -1.54 7.70
CA GLY A 91 2.00 -2.88 7.36
C GLY A 91 1.83 -3.77 8.60
N PRO A 92 1.47 -5.04 8.42
CA PRO A 92 0.83 -5.61 7.23
C PRO A 92 -0.58 -5.04 6.98
N ILE A 93 -1.04 -5.14 5.73
CA ILE A 93 -2.39 -4.72 5.29
C ILE A 93 -3.26 -5.95 5.16
N ASP A 94 -4.40 -5.97 5.83
CA ASP A 94 -5.26 -7.15 5.88
C ASP A 94 -6.10 -7.28 4.60
N ALA A 95 -6.57 -6.15 4.04
CA ALA A 95 -7.33 -6.12 2.80
C ALA A 95 -7.24 -4.77 2.11
N ALA A 96 -7.49 -4.73 0.80
CA ALA A 96 -7.49 -3.51 0.03
C ALA A 96 -8.47 -3.59 -1.15
N PHE A 97 -9.08 -2.47 -1.54
CA PHE A 97 -9.83 -2.37 -2.78
C PHE A 97 -9.92 -0.93 -3.29
N THR A 98 -10.19 -0.75 -4.58
CA THR A 98 -10.58 0.54 -5.16
C THR A 98 -12.03 0.46 -5.63
N ARG A 99 -12.79 1.53 -5.37
CA ARG A 99 -14.18 1.63 -5.87
C ARG A 99 -14.20 1.66 -7.39
N LEU A 100 -15.13 0.92 -7.97
CA LEU A 100 -15.37 0.85 -9.41
C LEU A 100 -16.42 1.88 -9.82
N ASN A 101 -16.16 3.13 -9.44
CA ASN A 101 -16.95 4.31 -9.83
C ASN A 101 -16.02 5.41 -10.37
N CYS A 102 -16.61 6.54 -10.78
CA CYS A 102 -15.85 7.66 -11.34
C CYS A 102 -14.94 8.38 -10.31
N GLU A 103 -15.19 8.27 -9.01
CA GLU A 103 -14.27 8.80 -7.98
C GLU A 103 -13.01 7.93 -7.89
N GLY A 104 -13.19 6.60 -7.96
CA GLY A 104 -12.10 5.63 -7.87
C GLY A 104 -11.34 5.71 -6.55
N LYS A 105 -12.04 5.95 -5.43
CA LYS A 105 -11.42 6.00 -4.10
C LYS A 105 -10.86 4.64 -3.69
N THR A 106 -9.66 4.64 -3.14
CA THR A 106 -8.93 3.45 -2.69
C THR A 106 -9.07 3.29 -1.17
N TYR A 107 -9.23 2.06 -0.71
CA TYR A 107 -9.42 1.71 0.69
C TYR A 107 -8.41 0.65 1.10
N LEU A 108 -7.69 0.89 2.19
CA LEU A 108 -6.76 -0.05 2.82
C LEU A 108 -7.26 -0.37 4.24
N PHE A 109 -7.22 -1.63 4.64
CA PHE A 109 -7.76 -2.11 5.92
C PHE A 109 -6.67 -2.77 6.76
N LYS A 110 -6.71 -2.50 8.07
CA LYS A 110 -5.81 -3.10 9.06
C LYS A 110 -6.48 -3.14 10.42
N GLY A 111 -6.57 -4.32 11.02
CA GLY A 111 -7.22 -4.52 12.30
C GLY A 111 -8.68 -4.07 12.26
N ASN A 112 -9.03 -3.11 13.12
CA ASN A 112 -10.37 -2.53 13.18
C ASN A 112 -10.49 -1.18 12.45
N GLN A 113 -9.45 -0.78 11.70
CA GLN A 113 -9.37 0.51 11.04
C GLN A 113 -9.23 0.39 9.52
N TYR A 114 -9.60 1.47 8.83
CA TYR A 114 -9.37 1.62 7.42
C TYR A 114 -8.94 3.04 7.06
N TRP A 115 -8.21 3.16 5.97
CA TRP A 115 -7.73 4.40 5.35
C TRP A 115 -8.39 4.54 3.99
N ARG A 116 -8.75 5.77 3.62
CA ARG A 116 -9.34 6.07 2.31
C ARG A 116 -8.47 7.08 1.59
N PHE A 117 -8.14 6.78 0.35
CA PHE A 117 -7.30 7.61 -0.50
C PHE A 117 -8.08 8.12 -1.71
N ASN A 118 -7.75 9.33 -2.13
CA ASN A 118 -8.18 9.93 -3.37
C ASN A 118 -6.92 10.32 -4.16
N ASP A 119 -6.69 9.71 -5.32
CA ASP A 119 -5.49 9.97 -6.14
C ASP A 119 -4.16 9.88 -5.35
N ASN A 120 -4.00 8.80 -4.57
CA ASN A 120 -2.86 8.53 -3.68
C ASN A 120 -2.71 9.49 -2.49
N VAL A 121 -3.62 10.45 -2.32
CA VAL A 121 -3.66 11.34 -1.16
C VAL A 121 -4.61 10.76 -0.13
N LEU A 122 -4.15 10.62 1.12
CA LEU A 122 -5.01 10.19 2.22
C LEU A 122 -6.08 11.26 2.48
N ASP A 123 -7.36 10.87 2.48
CA ASP A 123 -8.45 11.79 2.81
C ASP A 123 -8.32 12.25 4.27
N GLU A 124 -8.78 13.48 4.54
CA GLU A 124 -8.85 14.02 5.90
C GLU A 124 -9.73 13.15 6.82
N ASP A 125 -9.44 13.18 8.12
CA ASP A 125 -10.11 12.39 9.17
C ASP A 125 -9.97 10.86 9.06
N TYR A 126 -8.93 10.38 8.36
CA TYR A 126 -8.54 8.97 8.33
C TYR A 126 -7.27 8.71 9.17
N PRO A 127 -7.13 7.53 9.81
CA PRO A 127 -8.00 6.36 9.71
C PRO A 127 -9.34 6.48 10.44
N ARG A 128 -10.32 5.66 10.02
CA ARG A 128 -11.60 5.49 10.70
C ARG A 128 -11.82 4.03 11.09
N ASN A 129 -12.68 3.80 12.07
CA ASN A 129 -13.07 2.46 12.46
C ASN A 129 -13.97 1.82 11.38
N ILE A 130 -13.74 0.55 11.08
CA ILE A 130 -14.52 -0.23 10.11
C ILE A 130 -16.01 -0.18 10.47
N SER A 131 -16.35 -0.35 11.75
CA SER A 131 -17.74 -0.29 12.24
C SER A 131 -18.47 1.02 11.97
N VAL A 132 -17.74 2.13 11.75
CA VAL A 132 -18.32 3.44 11.44
C VAL A 132 -18.51 3.63 9.93
N GLY A 133 -17.56 3.16 9.11
CA GLY A 133 -17.62 3.32 7.65
C GLY A 133 -18.38 2.21 6.91
N PHE A 134 -18.37 1.01 7.49
CA PHE A 134 -18.84 -0.24 6.91
C PHE A 134 -19.63 -1.02 7.97
N GLU A 135 -20.84 -0.54 8.25
CA GLU A 135 -21.76 -1.15 9.21
C GLU A 135 -22.00 -2.63 8.89
N GLY A 136 -21.88 -3.50 9.89
CA GLY A 136 -22.06 -4.95 9.76
C GLY A 136 -20.85 -5.72 9.24
N ILE A 137 -19.75 -5.05 8.88
CA ILE A 137 -18.51 -5.70 8.46
C ILE A 137 -17.61 -5.97 9.69
N PRO A 138 -17.06 -7.19 9.86
CA PRO A 138 -16.17 -7.50 10.98
C PRO A 138 -14.82 -6.79 10.84
N ASN A 139 -14.06 -6.76 11.95
CA ASN A 139 -12.66 -6.35 11.94
C ASN A 139 -11.76 -7.49 11.43
N ASN A 140 -10.48 -7.18 11.16
CA ASN A 140 -9.45 -8.15 10.79
C ASN A 140 -9.83 -8.98 9.55
N ILE A 141 -10.48 -8.35 8.57
CA ILE A 141 -10.92 -8.96 7.30
C ILE A 141 -9.73 -9.49 6.49
N ASP A 142 -9.88 -10.65 5.87
CA ASP A 142 -8.79 -11.35 5.18
C ASP A 142 -8.65 -10.95 3.70
N ALA A 143 -9.73 -10.46 3.09
CA ALA A 143 -9.72 -9.95 1.72
C ALA A 143 -10.92 -9.04 1.46
N ALA A 144 -10.81 -8.18 0.44
CA ALA A 144 -11.91 -7.38 -0.06
C ALA A 144 -11.82 -7.18 -1.57
N PHE A 145 -12.96 -7.10 -2.26
CA PHE A 145 -13.01 -6.63 -3.64
C PHE A 145 -14.32 -5.91 -3.94
N ALA A 146 -14.24 -4.86 -4.76
CA ALA A 146 -15.40 -4.12 -5.21
C ALA A 146 -16.01 -4.77 -6.46
N LEU A 147 -17.33 -4.83 -6.50
CA LEU A 147 -18.10 -5.10 -7.70
C LEU A 147 -18.79 -3.83 -8.18
N PRO A 148 -18.77 -3.58 -9.49
CA PRO A 148 -19.39 -2.41 -10.06
C PRO A 148 -20.92 -2.48 -9.92
N ALA A 149 -21.58 -1.31 -10.03
CA ALA A 149 -23.03 -1.27 -10.02
C ALA A 149 -23.58 -2.05 -11.24
N PRO A 150 -24.61 -2.91 -11.05
CA PRO A 150 -25.14 -3.73 -12.12
C PRO A 150 -25.93 -2.93 -13.18
N SER A 151 -26.33 -1.70 -12.85
CA SER A 151 -26.98 -0.75 -13.76
C SER A 151 -26.91 0.67 -13.18
N HIS A 152 -27.34 1.67 -13.94
CA HIS A 152 -27.46 3.06 -13.46
C HIS A 152 -28.43 3.25 -12.28
N LEU A 153 -29.33 2.29 -12.05
CA LEU A 153 -30.25 2.27 -10.90
C LEU A 153 -29.73 1.38 -9.77
N GLY A 154 -28.75 0.53 -10.06
CA GLY A 154 -28.09 -0.34 -9.11
C GLY A 154 -27.06 0.42 -8.29
N LYS A 155 -26.62 -0.22 -7.20
CA LYS A 155 -25.56 0.33 -6.37
C LYS A 155 -24.32 -0.55 -6.40
N GLU A 156 -23.17 0.09 -6.35
CA GLU A 156 -21.88 -0.56 -6.14
C GLU A 156 -21.88 -1.32 -4.82
N LYS A 157 -21.30 -2.52 -4.85
CA LYS A 157 -21.14 -3.39 -3.67
C LYS A 157 -19.68 -3.74 -3.50
N VAL A 158 -19.24 -3.86 -2.26
CA VAL A 158 -17.96 -4.45 -1.92
C VAL A 158 -18.19 -5.71 -1.12
N TYR A 159 -17.40 -6.75 -1.41
CA TYR A 159 -17.41 -8.02 -0.69
C TYR A 159 -16.18 -8.08 0.20
N PHE A 160 -16.39 -8.53 1.44
CA PHE A 160 -15.37 -8.71 2.46
C PHE A 160 -15.36 -10.18 2.89
N PHE A 161 -14.17 -10.74 3.06
CA PHE A 161 -13.98 -12.13 3.44
C PHE A 161 -13.37 -12.19 4.83
N LYS A 162 -13.91 -13.06 5.68
CA LYS A 162 -13.38 -13.33 7.00
C LYS A 162 -13.60 -14.80 7.34
N ASP A 163 -12.50 -15.53 7.55
CA ASP A 163 -12.47 -16.96 7.80
C ASP A 163 -13.25 -17.74 6.73
N ASP A 164 -14.33 -18.42 7.12
CA ASP A 164 -15.21 -19.21 6.25
C ASP A 164 -16.43 -18.43 5.73
N LYS A 165 -16.48 -17.12 5.97
CA LYS A 165 -17.64 -16.27 5.66
C LYS A 165 -17.27 -15.13 4.73
N TYR A 166 -18.28 -14.69 3.99
CA TYR A 166 -18.23 -13.41 3.29
C TYR A 166 -19.36 -12.50 3.76
N TYR A 167 -19.11 -11.21 3.64
CA TYR A 167 -20.01 -10.12 3.96
C TYR A 167 -20.04 -9.21 2.74
N TYR A 168 -21.12 -8.47 2.55
CA TYR A 168 -21.16 -7.44 1.52
C TYR A 168 -21.65 -6.12 2.11
N TYR A 169 -21.15 -5.04 1.55
CA TYR A 169 -21.59 -3.69 1.87
C TYR A 169 -22.01 -2.97 0.60
N GLU A 170 -23.21 -2.38 0.63
CA GLU A 170 -23.75 -1.59 -0.48
C GLU A 170 -23.57 -0.11 -0.19
N PHE A 171 -22.91 0.61 -1.10
CA PHE A 171 -22.64 2.04 -0.91
C PHE A 171 -23.94 2.85 -0.98
N LYS A 172 -24.24 3.57 0.11
CA LYS A 172 -25.44 4.44 0.22
C LYS A 172 -25.32 5.70 -0.66
N HIS A 173 -24.12 6.27 -0.73
CA HIS A 173 -23.83 7.51 -1.48
C HIS A 173 -22.97 7.21 -2.70
N GLN A 174 -23.44 7.65 -3.85
CA GLN A 174 -22.75 7.51 -5.13
C GLN A 174 -22.76 8.86 -5.85
N PRO A 175 -21.71 9.16 -6.62
CA PRO A 175 -21.69 10.34 -7.46
C PRO A 175 -22.82 10.28 -8.49
N SER A 176 -23.44 11.43 -8.71
CA SER A 176 -24.41 11.64 -9.79
C SER A 176 -23.74 11.58 -11.16
N HIS A 177 -24.55 11.41 -12.21
CA HIS A 177 -24.05 11.40 -13.59
C HIS A 177 -23.28 12.68 -13.94
N ALA A 178 -23.77 13.86 -13.49
CA ALA A 178 -23.11 15.14 -13.74
C ALA A 178 -21.76 15.25 -13.03
N GLU A 179 -21.68 14.77 -11.77
CA GLU A 179 -20.42 14.71 -11.03
C GLU A 179 -19.43 13.78 -11.72
N CYS A 180 -19.86 12.58 -12.12
CA CYS A 180 -19.00 11.66 -12.87
C CYS A 180 -18.53 12.24 -14.20
N PHE A 181 -19.40 12.92 -14.94
CA PHE A 181 -19.00 13.57 -16.19
C PHE A 181 -17.93 14.64 -15.98
N GLY A 182 -18.03 15.41 -14.88
CA GLY A 182 -16.99 16.36 -14.48
C GLY A 182 -15.68 15.66 -14.08
N MET A 183 -15.75 14.65 -13.22
CA MET A 183 -14.58 13.92 -12.70
C MET A 183 -13.82 13.19 -13.79
N THR A 184 -14.52 12.52 -14.73
CA THR A 184 -13.88 11.79 -15.84
C THR A 184 -13.07 12.72 -16.74
N LYS A 185 -13.40 14.01 -16.83
CA LYS A 185 -12.60 14.99 -17.58
C LYS A 185 -11.30 15.38 -16.88
N SER A 186 -11.30 15.41 -15.54
CA SER A 186 -10.14 15.86 -14.76
C SER A 186 -9.23 14.73 -14.30
N SER A 187 -9.80 13.58 -13.91
CA SER A 187 -9.11 12.43 -13.33
C SER A 187 -9.87 11.15 -13.72
N PRO A 188 -9.66 10.64 -14.95
CA PRO A 188 -10.40 9.50 -15.45
C PRO A 188 -10.08 8.24 -14.64
N SER A 189 -11.11 7.49 -14.29
CA SER A 189 -10.98 6.13 -13.76
C SER A 189 -10.99 5.17 -14.95
N VAL A 190 -9.84 4.59 -15.28
CA VAL A 190 -9.69 3.63 -16.38
C VAL A 190 -10.46 2.35 -16.05
N LEU A 191 -10.42 1.90 -14.79
CA LEU A 191 -11.24 0.79 -14.33
C LEU A 191 -12.74 1.02 -14.54
N PHE A 192 -13.22 2.21 -14.17
CA PHE A 192 -14.63 2.57 -14.38
C PHE A 192 -14.97 2.64 -15.86
N THR A 193 -14.10 3.27 -16.67
CA THR A 193 -14.31 3.44 -18.12
C THR A 193 -14.33 2.10 -18.85
N SER A 194 -13.37 1.23 -18.55
CA SER A 194 -13.28 -0.13 -19.08
C SER A 194 -14.54 -0.92 -18.76
N TYR A 195 -15.01 -0.85 -17.51
CA TYR A 195 -16.27 -1.46 -17.11
C TYR A 195 -17.48 -0.86 -17.85
N THR A 196 -17.64 0.47 -17.85
CA THR A 196 -18.80 1.08 -18.52
C THR A 196 -18.82 0.78 -20.00
N ASN A 197 -17.68 0.66 -20.67
CA ASN A 197 -17.60 0.29 -22.08
C ASN A 197 -18.03 -1.17 -22.34
N LEU A 198 -17.72 -2.08 -21.41
CA LEU A 198 -18.13 -3.49 -21.53
C LEU A 198 -19.65 -3.69 -21.40
N TYR A 199 -20.33 -2.82 -20.65
CA TYR A 199 -21.76 -2.91 -20.37
C TYR A 199 -22.60 -1.79 -21.01
N CYS A 200 -21.96 -0.90 -21.76
CA CYS A 200 -22.68 0.05 -22.58
C CYS A 200 -23.27 -0.72 -23.77
N ASP A 201 -24.60 -0.81 -23.83
CA ASP A 201 -25.34 -0.95 -25.09
C ASP A 201 -25.19 0.37 -25.88
N CYS A 202 -23.96 0.83 -26.08
CA CYS A 202 -23.65 2.00 -26.87
C CYS A 202 -24.06 1.62 -28.30
N ASP A 203 -25.16 2.21 -28.78
CA ASP A 203 -25.57 2.10 -30.16
C ASP A 203 -24.33 2.36 -31.01
N TRP A 204 -24.04 1.46 -31.97
CA TRP A 204 -22.83 1.52 -32.79
C TRP A 204 -22.64 2.91 -33.42
N ALA A 205 -23.74 3.66 -33.59
CA ALA A 205 -23.77 5.07 -33.97
C ALA A 205 -22.84 5.98 -33.15
N ASP A 206 -22.74 5.84 -31.83
CA ASP A 206 -21.91 6.72 -30.98
C ASP A 206 -20.42 6.39 -31.11
N LEU A 207 -20.07 5.10 -31.26
CA LEU A 207 -18.70 4.67 -31.54
C LEU A 207 -18.25 5.12 -32.94
N PHE A 208 -19.14 5.03 -33.94
CA PHE A 208 -18.86 5.53 -35.29
C PHE A 208 -18.73 7.06 -35.35
N ALA A 209 -19.53 7.79 -34.56
CA ALA A 209 -19.39 9.23 -34.44
C ALA A 209 -18.03 9.64 -33.84
N LEU A 210 -17.53 8.90 -32.85
CA LEU A 210 -16.27 9.20 -32.17
C LEU A 210 -15.02 8.85 -33.01
N ILE A 211 -15.11 7.88 -33.92
CA ILE A 211 -14.00 7.44 -34.78
C ILE A 211 -13.97 8.23 -36.11
N PHE A 212 -15.13 8.68 -36.61
CA PHE A 212 -15.25 9.24 -37.97
C PHE A 212 -15.83 10.66 -38.06
N GLN A 213 -16.03 11.36 -36.94
CA GLN A 213 -16.20 12.81 -36.98
C GLN A 213 -14.83 13.47 -36.78
N GLY A 214 -14.34 14.08 -37.86
CA GLY A 214 -13.02 14.70 -37.97
C GLY A 214 -12.85 16.04 -37.26
#